data_AF-A0A3D3SUT5-F1
#
_entry.id   AF-A0A3D3SUT5-F1
#
_cell.length_a   1.000
_cell.length_b   1.000
_cell.length_c   1.000
_cell.angle_alpha   90.00
_cell.angle_beta   90.00
_cell.angle_gamma   90.00
#
_symmetry.space_group_name_H-M   'P 1'
#
loop_
_entity.id
_entity.type
_entity.pdbx_description
1 polymer ?
#
loop_
_entity_poly.entity_id
_entity_poly.type
_entity_poly.pdbx_seq_one_letter_code
_entity_poly.pdbx_strand_id
1 'polypeptide(L)'
;MATYAIGDVQGCADSLAALVQRLSFRPQRDRLWFVGDLVNRGPKSAEVLRMIRAAGPSAQVVLGNHDFHLLAMASGARPVQASDTVSALLDEPDAQELIDWLRQQPLC
;
A
#
# COMPACT_ATOMS: atom_id res chain seq x y z
N MET A 1 22.60 3.65 -8.47
CA MET A 1 21.45 3.90 -7.59
C MET A 1 20.32 4.34 -8.49
N ALA A 2 19.26 3.53 -8.62
CA ALA A 2 18.06 3.90 -9.35
C ALA A 2 16.93 4.27 -8.38
N THR A 3 16.08 5.21 -8.78
CA THR A 3 14.84 5.54 -8.06
C THR A 3 13.69 5.30 -9.02
N TYR A 4 12.72 4.49 -8.59
CA TYR A 4 11.55 4.13 -9.38
C TYR A 4 10.31 4.75 -8.75
N ALA A 5 9.62 5.62 -9.49
CA ALA A 5 8.30 6.10 -9.10
C ALA A 5 7.24 5.13 -9.65
N ILE A 6 6.45 4.55 -8.75
CA ILE A 6 5.38 3.61 -9.04
C ILE A 6 4.05 4.31 -8.78
N GLY A 7 3.17 4.23 -9.78
CA GLY A 7 1.81 4.75 -9.75
C GLY A 7 0.89 3.96 -8.82
N ASP A 8 -0.40 4.20 -8.97
CA ASP A 8 -1.49 3.52 -8.27
C ASP A 8 -1.34 2.00 -8.32
N VAL A 9 -1.19 1.36 -7.15
CA VAL A 9 -1.07 -0.10 -7.04
C VAL A 9 -2.43 -0.75 -6.85
N GLN A 10 -3.32 -0.10 -6.10
CA GLN A 10 -4.72 -0.49 -5.93
C GLN A 10 -4.90 -1.98 -5.66
N GLY A 11 -4.20 -2.51 -4.66
CA GLY A 11 -4.32 -3.91 -4.25
C GLY A 11 -3.80 -4.94 -5.26
N CYS A 12 -3.06 -4.55 -6.30
CA CYS A 12 -2.49 -5.45 -7.30
C CYS A 12 -1.12 -6.02 -6.88
N ALA A 13 -1.10 -6.78 -5.77
CA ALA A 13 0.16 -7.32 -5.21
C ALA A 13 0.97 -8.17 -6.21
N ASP A 14 0.30 -9.03 -7.00
CA ASP A 14 0.98 -9.88 -7.98
C ASP A 14 1.67 -9.06 -9.08
N SER A 15 1.00 -8.01 -9.56
CA SER A 15 1.56 -7.10 -10.56
C SER A 15 2.72 -6.29 -10.00
N LEU A 16 2.61 -5.84 -8.75
CA LEU A 16 3.71 -5.15 -8.06
C LEU A 16 4.91 -6.08 -7.90
N ALA A 17 4.71 -7.32 -7.47
CA ALA A 17 5.79 -8.30 -7.31
C ALA A 17 6.49 -8.58 -8.65
N ALA A 18 5.72 -8.80 -9.72
CA ALA A 18 6.26 -9.00 -11.06
C ALA A 18 7.04 -7.77 -11.56
N LEU A 19 6.57 -6.56 -11.29
CA LEU A 19 7.27 -5.32 -11.62
C LEU A 19 8.59 -5.22 -10.87
N VAL A 20 8.59 -5.37 -9.55
CA VAL A 20 9.79 -5.31 -8.71
C VAL A 20 10.84 -6.34 -9.15
N GLN A 21 10.39 -7.55 -9.49
CA GLN A 21 11.26 -8.59 -10.04
C GLN A 21 11.85 -8.16 -11.40
N ARG A 22 11.04 -7.62 -12.30
CA ARG A 22 11.48 -7.15 -13.62
C ARG A 22 12.49 -6.00 -13.54
N LEU A 23 12.34 -5.12 -12.55
CA LEU A 23 13.29 -4.05 -12.27
C LEU A 23 14.62 -4.57 -11.69
N SER A 24 14.70 -5.84 -11.29
CA SER A 24 15.82 -6.41 -10.55
C SER A 24 16.16 -5.56 -9.31
N PHE A 25 15.11 -5.09 -8.62
CA PHE A 25 15.21 -4.14 -7.52
C PHE A 25 16.09 -4.67 -6.39
N ARG A 26 17.01 -3.83 -5.91
CA ARG A 26 17.89 -4.16 -4.78
C ARG A 26 17.66 -3.16 -3.64
N PRO A 27 17.01 -3.53 -2.53
CA PRO A 27 16.65 -2.58 -1.46
C PRO A 27 17.88 -1.93 -0.79
N GLN A 28 19.06 -2.54 -0.88
CA GLN A 28 20.31 -1.94 -0.37
C GLN A 28 20.90 -0.86 -1.29
N ARG A 29 20.40 -0.71 -2.52
CA ARG A 29 21.00 0.17 -3.55
C ARG A 29 20.01 1.07 -4.26
N ASP A 30 18.77 0.64 -4.41
CA ASP A 30 17.74 1.28 -5.21
C ASP A 30 16.58 1.72 -4.31
N ARG A 31 15.72 2.61 -4.82
CA ARG A 31 14.57 3.16 -4.07
C ARG A 31 13.27 2.99 -4.84
N LEU A 32 12.20 2.66 -4.13
CA LEU A 32 10.82 2.65 -4.65
C LEU A 32 10.05 3.82 -4.04
N TRP A 33 9.45 4.64 -4.88
CA TRP A 33 8.58 5.73 -4.48
C TRP A 33 7.16 5.42 -4.94
N PHE A 34 6.23 5.31 -4.01
CA PHE A 34 4.82 5.10 -4.30
C PHE A 34 4.07 6.42 -4.19
N VAL A 35 3.27 6.73 -5.20
CA VAL A 35 2.54 8.00 -5.30
C VAL A 35 1.14 7.96 -4.65
N GLY A 36 0.88 6.95 -3.83
CA GLY A 36 -0.40 6.72 -3.16
C GLY A 36 -1.27 5.70 -3.86
N ASP A 37 -2.50 5.56 -3.36
CA ASP A 37 -3.51 4.61 -3.86
C ASP A 37 -2.96 3.18 -3.89
N LEU A 38 -2.45 2.76 -2.72
CA LEU A 38 -1.88 1.43 -2.53
C LEU A 38 -2.96 0.35 -2.42
N VAL A 39 -4.10 0.73 -1.86
CA VAL A 39 -5.21 -0.17 -1.51
C VAL A 39 -6.44 0.08 -2.37
N ASN A 40 -7.46 -0.78 -2.19
CA ASN A 40 -8.76 -0.74 -2.85
C ASN A 40 -8.71 -1.15 -4.34
N ARG A 41 -9.86 -1.44 -4.95
CA ARG A 41 -10.06 -2.05 -6.29
C ARG A 41 -9.55 -3.48 -6.44
N GLY A 42 -8.28 -3.73 -6.13
CA GLY A 42 -7.67 -5.05 -6.17
C GLY A 42 -7.93 -5.86 -4.90
N PRO A 43 -7.93 -7.20 -4.98
CA PRO A 43 -8.26 -8.07 -3.85
C PRO A 43 -7.15 -8.18 -2.80
N LYS A 44 -5.91 -7.83 -3.14
CA LYS A 44 -4.71 -8.12 -2.32
C LYS A 44 -4.13 -6.87 -1.64
N SER A 45 -5.00 -5.99 -1.14
CA SER A 45 -4.59 -4.74 -0.48
C SER A 45 -3.66 -4.97 0.71
N ALA A 46 -3.94 -5.96 1.57
CA ALA A 46 -3.09 -6.27 2.71
C ALA A 46 -1.68 -6.72 2.29
N GLU A 47 -1.59 -7.54 1.24
CA GLU A 47 -0.31 -8.02 0.71
C GLU A 47 0.53 -6.87 0.13
N VAL A 48 -0.09 -5.92 -0.57
CA VAL A 48 0.58 -4.69 -1.04
C VAL A 48 1.21 -3.94 0.14
N LEU A 49 0.45 -3.68 1.21
CA LEU A 49 0.97 -2.96 2.37
C LEU A 49 2.13 -3.74 3.04
N ARG A 50 2.01 -5.05 3.19
CA ARG A 50 3.07 -5.92 3.73
C ARG A 50 4.35 -5.84 2.89
N MET A 51 4.23 -5.91 1.56
CA MET A 51 5.38 -5.82 0.64
C MET A 51 6.11 -4.48 0.77
N ILE A 52 5.36 -3.38 0.78
CA ILE A 52 5.92 -2.02 0.85
C ILE A 52 6.58 -1.81 2.22
N ARG A 53 5.90 -2.21 3.30
CA ARG A 53 6.44 -2.12 4.65
C ARG A 53 7.72 -2.96 4.82
N ALA A 54 7.75 -4.16 4.25
CA ALA A 54 8.93 -5.04 4.31
C ALA A 54 10.15 -4.47 3.57
N ALA A 55 9.94 -3.63 2.55
CA ALA A 55 11.03 -2.91 1.88
C ALA A 55 11.69 -1.83 2.77
N GLY A 56 11.06 -1.46 3.89
CA GLY A 56 11.61 -0.57 4.91
C GLY A 56 12.07 0.78 4.32
N PRO A 57 13.28 1.27 4.65
CA PRO A 57 13.73 2.61 4.22
C PRO A 57 13.98 2.73 2.72
N SER A 58 13.98 1.62 1.98
CA SER A 58 14.11 1.62 0.51
C SER A 58 12.79 1.92 -0.19
N ALA A 59 11.66 1.88 0.52
CA ALA A 59 10.35 2.30 0.04
C ALA A 59 9.92 3.61 0.71
N GLN A 60 9.47 4.57 -0.11
CA GLN A 60 8.83 5.80 0.34
C GLN A 60 7.43 5.86 -0.24
N VAL A 61 6.49 6.33 0.56
CA VAL A 61 5.07 6.37 0.22
C VAL A 61 4.56 7.78 0.52
N VAL A 62 3.71 8.30 -0.35
CA VAL A 62 2.77 9.37 0.00
C VAL A 62 1.35 8.79 0.04
N LEU A 63 0.50 9.33 0.90
CA LEU A 63 -0.90 8.89 1.02
C LEU A 63 -1.75 9.38 -0.15
N GLY A 64 -2.45 8.45 -0.80
CA GLY A 64 -3.48 8.72 -1.80
C GLY A 64 -4.89 8.80 -1.20
N ASN A 65 -5.87 9.12 -2.03
CA ASN A 65 -7.27 9.28 -1.61
C ASN A 65 -7.90 7.93 -1.19
N HIS A 66 -7.56 6.82 -1.85
CA HIS A 66 -8.06 5.51 -1.45
C HIS A 66 -7.44 5.05 -0.12
N ASP A 67 -6.20 5.45 0.16
CA ASP A 67 -5.54 5.19 1.44
C ASP A 67 -6.26 5.95 2.57
N PHE A 68 -6.64 7.23 2.34
CA PHE A 68 -7.46 7.98 3.31
C PHE A 68 -8.84 7.37 3.53
N HIS A 69 -9.50 6.89 2.47
CA HIS A 69 -10.77 6.21 2.62
C HIS A 69 -10.64 4.98 3.51
N LEU A 70 -9.57 4.19 3.36
CA LEU A 70 -9.28 3.08 4.25
C LEU A 70 -9.08 3.53 5.71
N LEU A 71 -8.30 4.58 5.95
CA LEU A 71 -8.09 5.12 7.30
C LEU A 71 -9.39 5.64 7.94
N ALA A 72 -10.27 6.25 7.15
CA ALA A 72 -11.59 6.70 7.60
C ALA A 72 -12.52 5.52 7.94
N MET A 73 -12.47 4.43 7.16
CA MET A 73 -13.23 3.21 7.45
C MET A 73 -12.71 2.51 8.71
N ALA A 74 -11.39 2.35 8.83
CA ALA A 74 -10.77 1.71 10.00
C ALA A 74 -11.00 2.49 11.31
N SER A 75 -11.25 3.79 11.24
CA SER A 75 -11.60 4.62 12.42
C SER A 75 -13.10 4.67 12.70
N GLY A 76 -13.94 4.02 11.88
CA GLY A 76 -15.40 4.08 12.00
C GLY A 76 -16.02 5.41 11.54
N ALA A 77 -15.23 6.33 10.98
CA ALA A 77 -15.70 7.62 10.48
C ALA A 77 -16.48 7.50 9.16
N ARG A 78 -16.35 6.36 8.45
CA ARG A 78 -17.05 6.08 7.20
C ARG A 78 -17.46 4.60 7.13
N PRO A 79 -18.68 4.27 6.65
CA PRO A 79 -19.06 2.89 6.40
C PRO A 79 -18.34 2.31 5.17
N VAL A 80 -18.09 1.01 5.19
CA VAL A 80 -17.59 0.26 4.02
C VAL A 80 -18.63 0.28 2.91
N GLN A 81 -18.22 0.63 1.69
CA GLN A 81 -19.11 0.60 0.52
C GLN A 81 -19.00 -0.75 -0.20
N ALA A 82 -20.08 -1.18 -0.85
CA ALA A 82 -20.12 -2.47 -1.55
C ALA A 82 -19.10 -2.59 -2.69
N SER A 83 -18.59 -1.46 -3.20
CA SER A 83 -17.55 -1.42 -4.23
C SER A 83 -16.12 -1.50 -3.69
N ASP A 84 -15.93 -1.40 -2.37
CA ASP A 84 -14.61 -1.41 -1.75
C ASP A 84 -14.12 -2.85 -1.56
N THR A 85 -12.89 -3.13 -1.97
CA THR A 85 -12.25 -4.44 -1.79
C THR A 85 -11.41 -4.52 -0.51
N VAL A 86 -11.46 -3.48 0.33
CA VAL A 86 -10.62 -3.37 1.52
C VAL A 86 -11.18 -4.07 2.75
N SER A 87 -12.41 -4.58 2.71
CA SER A 87 -12.99 -5.35 3.82
C SER A 87 -12.11 -6.53 4.22
N ALA A 88 -11.60 -7.25 3.21
CA ALA A 88 -10.69 -8.37 3.43
C ALA A 88 -9.42 -7.95 4.18
N LEU A 89 -8.90 -6.74 3.94
CA LEU A 89 -7.75 -6.22 4.70
C LEU A 89 -8.12 -5.95 6.15
N LEU A 90 -9.31 -5.40 6.42
CA LEU A 90 -9.77 -5.10 7.79
C LEU A 90 -9.99 -6.36 8.63
N ASP A 91 -10.27 -7.50 8.00
CA ASP A 91 -10.46 -8.80 8.65
C ASP A 91 -9.14 -9.57 8.89
N GLU A 92 -8.00 -9.08 8.38
CA GLU A 92 -6.69 -9.72 8.59
C GLU A 92 -6.24 -9.61 10.05
N PRO A 93 -5.52 -10.62 10.58
CA PRO A 93 -5.05 -10.61 11.97
C PRO A 93 -4.08 -9.47 12.29
N ASP A 94 -3.34 -8.98 11.30
CA ASP A 94 -2.41 -7.85 11.39
C ASP A 94 -2.99 -6.54 10.83
N ALA A 95 -4.30 -6.48 10.57
CA ALA A 95 -4.96 -5.30 9.99
C ALA A 95 -4.63 -4.01 10.76
N GLN A 96 -4.73 -4.06 12.09
CA GLN A 96 -4.44 -2.90 12.94
C GLN A 96 -3.00 -2.39 12.76
N GLU A 97 -2.02 -3.30 12.68
CA GLU A 97 -0.61 -2.96 12.46
C GLU A 97 -0.40 -2.31 11.08
N LEU A 98 -1.06 -2.83 10.05
CA LEU A 98 -1.00 -2.29 8.69
C LEU A 98 -1.64 -0.90 8.61
N ILE A 99 -2.78 -0.70 9.26
CA ILE A 99 -3.49 0.59 9.32
C ILE A 99 -2.67 1.63 10.09
N ASP A 100 -2.10 1.26 11.23
CA ASP A 100 -1.28 2.16 12.04
C ASP A 100 0.00 2.56 11.30
N TRP A 101 0.62 1.62 10.58
CA TRP A 101 1.74 1.93 9.70
C TRP A 101 1.33 2.87 8.56
N LEU A 102 0.21 2.61 7.90
CA LEU A 102 -0.27 3.45 6.79
C LEU A 102 -0.56 4.88 7.26
N ARG A 103 -1.17 5.03 8.44
CA ARG A 103 -1.48 6.35 9.03
C ARG A 103 -0.23 7.23 9.27
N GLN A 104 0.94 6.62 9.40
CA GLN A 104 2.20 7.34 9.63
C GLN A 104 2.89 7.81 8.34
N GLN A 105 2.36 7.47 7.17
CA GLN A 105 2.96 7.90 5.90
C GLN A 105 2.65 9.38 5.60
N PRO A 106 3.57 10.12 4.95
CA PRO A 106 3.39 11.54 4.65
C PRO A 106 2.35 11.78 3.55
N LEU A 107 1.91 13.04 3.44
CA LEU A 107 1.06 13.54 2.35
C LEU A 107 1.87 14.10 1.17
N CYS A 108 3.04 14.67 1.46
CA CYS A 108 3.95 15.31 0.53
C CYS A 108 5.39 15.31 1.08
#